data_AF-A0A8T0SK52-F1
#
_entry.id   AF-A0A8T0SK52-F1
#
_cell.length_a   1.000
_cell.length_b   1.000
_cell.length_c   1.000
_cell.angle_alpha   90.00
_cell.angle_beta   90.00
_cell.angle_gamma   90.00
#
_symmetry.space_group_name_H-M   'P 1'
#
loop_
_entity.id
_entity.type
_entity.pdbx_description
1 polymer ?
#
loop_
_entity_poly.entity_id
_entity_poly.type
_entity_poly.pdbx_seq_one_letter_code
_entity_poly.pdbx_strand_id
1 'polypeptide(L)'
;MDGNPTFLSCPDHSPRRALAPPRITPSSSPALVESVKDLYDFICSGPLVDRIGYSKEKIAESIDRWLRCGSQIARLFRLNELQLSEAEKVRIYHFYIPVFLWCEDQVIEHRDKYKEGDDIPPLVIGVSAPQGSGKTTLVFTLDYLFRVAGRNSTTLSIDDFYLTAKEQNELRERNPGNALLELRGNAGSHDLQFSVETLESLTKLTKEGMKMKVPRYDKSAFGGRGDRADPSVWPDVEGPLEVILFEGWMLGFKPLPNEVVKAVDPQLEVVNKNLEAYYNAWDRFIESWIVIKIREPNCVFQWRLQAEIAMRADGKPGMSDEEVMDFVSRYLPAYHAYLPTLYKEGPNGSKPEQLLVIDIDEGRNPLWGS
;
A
#
# COMPACT_ATOMS: atom_id res chain seq x y z
N MET A 1 66.17 -70.54 11.04
CA MET A 1 66.23 -69.25 11.76
C MET A 1 65.06 -69.23 12.71
N ASP A 2 65.43 -69.32 13.98
CA ASP A 2 64.67 -69.31 15.23
C ASP A 2 63.77 -68.05 15.32
N GLY A 3 62.71 -67.95 16.13
CA GLY A 3 62.17 -68.75 17.23
C GLY A 3 60.86 -68.10 17.73
N ASN A 4 60.10 -68.86 18.51
CA ASN A 4 58.83 -68.52 19.18
C ASN A 4 59.12 -67.77 20.53
N PRO A 5 58.18 -67.65 21.51
CA PRO A 5 56.89 -66.93 21.66
C PRO A 5 56.90 -65.91 22.85
N THR A 6 55.83 -65.15 23.12
CA THR A 6 55.31 -64.94 24.50
C THR A 6 53.94 -64.23 24.59
N PHE A 7 53.18 -64.63 25.61
CA PHE A 7 51.84 -64.22 26.06
C PHE A 7 51.86 -63.04 27.07
N LEU A 8 50.64 -62.56 27.44
CA LEU A 8 50.22 -61.66 28.55
C LEU A 8 50.09 -60.17 28.17
N SER A 9 49.08 -59.37 28.53
CA SER A 9 47.87 -59.51 29.37
C SER A 9 47.01 -58.22 29.21
N CYS A 10 45.69 -58.29 29.40
CA CYS A 10 44.82 -57.11 29.60
C CYS A 10 45.21 -56.31 30.86
N PRO A 11 44.84 -55.01 30.91
CA PRO A 11 44.05 -54.56 32.04
C PRO A 11 42.81 -53.72 31.69
N ASP A 12 41.89 -53.82 32.64
CA ASP A 12 40.55 -53.27 32.81
C ASP A 12 40.50 -51.73 32.88
N HIS A 13 39.48 -51.09 32.28
CA HIS A 13 39.04 -49.76 32.69
C HIS A 13 37.57 -49.46 32.31
N SER A 14 36.74 -49.56 33.34
CA SER A 14 35.50 -48.85 33.71
C SER A 14 34.84 -47.89 32.70
N PRO A 15 33.49 -47.89 32.60
CA PRO A 15 32.76 -47.04 31.67
C PRO A 15 32.77 -45.57 32.10
N ARG A 16 33.26 -44.68 31.22
CA ARG A 16 33.14 -43.23 31.39
C ARG A 16 31.68 -42.80 31.28
N ARG A 17 31.19 -42.24 32.38
CA ARG A 17 29.91 -41.52 32.54
C ARG A 17 29.79 -40.44 31.46
N ALA A 18 28.85 -40.60 30.54
CA ALA A 18 28.50 -39.56 29.57
C ALA A 18 27.90 -38.35 30.31
N LEU A 19 28.59 -37.21 30.24
CA LEU A 19 28.07 -35.93 30.72
C LEU A 19 27.00 -35.46 29.73
N ALA A 20 25.79 -35.19 30.25
CA ALA A 20 24.73 -34.55 29.48
C ALA A 20 25.21 -33.16 28.99
N PRO A 21 24.82 -32.71 27.78
CA PRO A 21 25.19 -31.40 27.31
C PRO A 21 24.52 -30.33 28.20
N PRO A 22 25.21 -29.21 28.47
CA PRO A 22 24.62 -28.14 29.25
C PRO A 22 23.40 -27.58 28.50
N ARG A 23 22.26 -27.47 29.20
CA ARG A 23 21.12 -26.69 28.73
C ARG A 23 21.56 -25.25 28.57
N ILE A 24 21.67 -24.79 27.33
CA ILE A 24 21.89 -23.38 27.00
C ILE A 24 20.58 -22.65 27.28
N THR A 25 20.50 -21.96 28.41
CA THR A 25 19.55 -20.86 28.57
C THR A 25 20.03 -19.70 27.71
N PRO A 26 19.22 -19.12 26.81
CA PRO A 26 19.65 -17.94 26.07
C PRO A 26 19.80 -16.78 27.07
N SER A 27 21.04 -16.39 27.39
CA SER A 27 21.28 -15.12 28.08
C SER A 27 21.25 -14.01 27.04
N SER A 28 20.14 -13.28 26.94
CA SER A 28 20.12 -12.01 26.22
C SER A 28 21.05 -11.03 26.95
N SER A 29 21.99 -10.41 26.25
CA SER A 29 22.89 -9.42 26.86
C SER A 29 22.10 -8.17 27.30
N PRO A 30 22.51 -7.46 28.37
CA PRO A 30 21.82 -6.26 28.83
C PRO A 30 21.63 -5.19 27.73
N ALA A 31 22.61 -5.04 26.84
CA ALA A 31 22.53 -4.10 25.71
C ALA A 31 21.46 -4.47 24.68
N LEU A 32 21.20 -5.77 24.46
CA LEU A 32 20.10 -6.22 23.59
C LEU A 32 18.74 -5.97 24.24
N VAL A 33 18.65 -6.09 25.56
CA VAL A 33 17.41 -5.80 26.29
C VAL A 33 17.12 -4.29 26.27
N GLU A 34 18.15 -3.46 26.41
CA GLU A 34 18.05 -2.01 26.35
C GLU A 34 17.66 -1.52 24.94
N SER A 35 18.27 -2.04 23.87
CA SER A 35 17.93 -1.65 22.50
C SER A 35 16.51 -2.05 22.10
N VAL A 36 16.03 -3.22 22.54
CA VAL A 36 14.63 -3.65 22.33
C VAL A 36 13.67 -2.76 23.11
N LYS A 37 14.04 -2.35 24.34
CA LYS A 37 13.23 -1.44 25.13
C LYS A 37 13.13 -0.06 24.50
N ASP A 38 14.24 0.51 24.02
CA ASP A 38 14.26 1.80 23.33
C ASP A 38 13.38 1.78 22.07
N LEU A 39 13.47 0.69 21.29
CA LEU A 39 12.62 0.51 20.11
C LEU A 39 11.14 0.32 20.49
N TYR A 40 10.84 -0.40 21.56
CA TYR A 40 9.48 -0.53 22.07
C TYR A 40 8.88 0.82 22.49
N ASP A 41 9.64 1.62 23.25
CA ASP A 41 9.22 2.96 23.66
C ASP A 41 9.04 3.87 22.43
N PHE A 42 9.93 3.74 21.45
CA PHE A 42 9.80 4.40 20.15
C PHE A 42 8.51 3.99 19.45
N ILE A 43 8.23 2.70 19.27
CA ILE A 43 7.00 2.20 18.64
C ILE A 43 5.75 2.75 19.35
N CYS A 44 5.74 2.69 20.69
CA CYS A 44 4.64 3.18 21.51
C CYS A 44 4.41 4.70 21.40
N SER A 45 5.42 5.46 20.95
CA SER A 45 5.32 6.89 20.68
C SER A 45 4.79 7.23 19.29
N GLY A 46 4.42 6.23 18.48
CA GLY A 46 3.94 6.45 17.12
C GLY A 46 2.53 7.07 17.07
N PRO A 47 2.27 8.04 16.17
CA PRO A 47 0.97 8.74 16.08
C PRO A 47 -0.21 7.87 15.64
N LEU A 48 0.07 6.68 15.09
CA LEU A 48 -0.96 5.76 14.62
C LEU A 48 -1.36 4.70 15.65
N VAL A 49 -0.62 4.53 16.75
CA VAL A 49 -0.85 3.45 17.73
C VAL A 49 -2.29 3.45 18.25
N ASP A 50 -2.74 4.59 18.76
CA ASP A 50 -4.11 4.72 19.28
C ASP A 50 -5.15 4.65 18.15
N ARG A 51 -4.83 5.17 16.96
CA ARG A 51 -5.73 5.17 15.80
C ARG A 51 -6.04 3.77 15.28
N ILE A 52 -5.08 2.85 15.39
CA ILE A 52 -5.30 1.44 15.02
C ILE A 52 -5.86 0.61 16.18
N GLY A 53 -6.18 1.23 17.32
CA GLY A 53 -6.73 0.56 18.50
C GLY A 53 -5.70 -0.29 19.26
N TYR A 54 -4.41 0.03 19.16
CA TYR A 54 -3.35 -0.68 19.87
C TYR A 54 -3.02 0.03 21.18
N SER A 55 -2.94 -0.73 22.28
CA SER A 55 -2.37 -0.24 23.55
C SER A 55 -0.90 -0.61 23.66
N LYS A 56 -0.19 -0.02 24.63
CA LYS A 56 1.19 -0.39 24.96
C LYS A 56 1.30 -1.88 25.30
N GLU A 57 0.32 -2.43 26.00
CA GLU A 57 0.24 -3.85 26.35
C GLU A 57 0.08 -4.72 25.09
N LYS A 58 -0.84 -4.37 24.18
CA LYS A 58 -1.01 -5.09 22.90
C LYS A 58 0.28 -5.05 22.06
N ILE A 59 1.01 -3.93 22.07
CA ILE A 59 2.32 -3.83 21.42
C ILE A 59 3.34 -4.74 22.10
N ALA A 60 3.42 -4.75 23.43
CA ALA A 60 4.35 -5.58 24.18
C ALA A 60 4.11 -7.08 23.92
N GLU A 61 2.84 -7.51 23.93
CA GLU A 61 2.44 -8.89 23.63
C GLU A 61 2.73 -9.30 22.18
N SER A 62 2.80 -8.34 21.26
CA SER A 62 3.04 -8.57 19.83
C SER A 62 4.39 -8.05 19.34
N ILE A 63 5.34 -7.71 20.23
CA ILE A 63 6.59 -7.01 19.86
C ILE A 63 7.41 -7.80 18.83
N ASP A 64 7.43 -9.13 18.92
CA ASP A 64 8.11 -9.97 17.93
C ASP A 64 7.54 -9.81 16.52
N ARG A 65 6.24 -9.52 16.40
CA ARG A 65 5.59 -9.24 15.11
C ARG A 65 6.09 -7.90 14.55
N TRP A 66 6.20 -6.87 15.38
CA TRP A 66 6.74 -5.57 14.99
C TRP A 66 8.21 -5.70 14.53
N LEU A 67 9.04 -6.41 15.28
CA LEU A 67 10.45 -6.65 14.92
C LEU A 67 10.58 -7.43 13.61
N ARG A 68 9.79 -8.49 13.43
CA ARG A 68 9.76 -9.25 12.17
C ARG A 68 9.33 -8.38 10.99
N CYS A 69 8.25 -7.60 11.12
CA CYS A 69 7.83 -6.70 10.05
C CYS A 69 8.90 -5.64 9.76
N GLY A 70 9.55 -5.08 10.79
CA GLY A 70 10.64 -4.11 10.64
C GLY A 70 11.81 -4.66 9.83
N SER A 71 12.27 -5.87 10.17
CA SER A 71 13.33 -6.56 9.42
C SER A 71 12.93 -6.84 7.96
N GLN A 72 11.68 -7.26 7.74
CA GLN A 72 11.16 -7.54 6.40
C GLN A 72 11.08 -6.28 5.53
N ILE A 73 10.65 -5.16 6.10
CA ILE A 73 10.61 -3.87 5.40
C ILE A 73 12.03 -3.34 5.15
N ALA A 74 12.94 -3.45 6.12
CA ALA A 74 14.33 -3.06 5.95
C ALA A 74 14.96 -3.85 4.79
N ARG A 75 14.71 -5.16 4.72
CA ARG A 75 15.15 -6.01 3.61
C ARG A 75 14.51 -5.61 2.27
N LEU A 76 13.21 -5.34 2.24
CA LEU A 76 12.48 -4.91 1.05
C LEU A 76 13.12 -3.67 0.41
N PHE A 77 13.49 -2.70 1.24
CA PHE A 77 14.10 -1.44 0.80
C PHE A 77 15.63 -1.43 0.84
N ARG A 78 16.27 -2.57 1.12
CA ARG A 78 17.74 -2.72 1.23
C ARG A 78 18.38 -1.77 2.24
N LEU A 79 17.70 -1.52 3.36
CA LEU A 79 18.17 -0.69 4.46
C LEU A 79 19.00 -1.53 5.45
N ASN A 80 19.93 -0.88 6.15
CA ASN A 80 20.65 -1.52 7.25
C ASN A 80 19.78 -1.49 8.51
N GLU A 81 19.15 -2.62 8.83
CA GLU A 81 18.27 -2.77 10.01
C GLU A 81 18.93 -2.35 11.33
N LEU A 82 20.25 -2.55 11.46
CA LEU A 82 21.01 -2.20 12.66
C LEU A 82 21.37 -0.71 12.74
N GLN A 83 21.19 0.04 11.64
CA GLN A 83 21.59 1.45 11.51
C GLN A 83 20.56 2.27 10.73
N LEU A 84 19.28 2.10 11.07
CA LEU A 84 18.22 2.93 10.51
C LEU A 84 18.36 4.37 11.00
N SER A 85 18.29 5.33 10.08
CA SER A 85 18.08 6.73 10.40
C SER A 85 16.73 6.94 11.08
N GLU A 86 16.58 8.05 11.80
CA GLU A 86 15.29 8.37 12.46
C GLU A 86 14.13 8.45 11.47
N ALA A 87 14.33 9.01 10.28
CA ALA A 87 13.30 9.06 9.24
C ALA A 87 12.89 7.66 8.73
N GLU A 88 13.84 6.74 8.61
CA GLU A 88 13.55 5.35 8.26
C GLU A 88 12.80 4.63 9.38
N LYS A 89 13.20 4.84 10.64
CA LYS A 89 12.49 4.28 11.80
C LYS A 89 11.06 4.78 11.88
N VAL A 90 10.82 6.09 11.72
CA VAL A 90 9.48 6.67 11.68
C VAL A 90 8.66 6.03 10.55
N ARG A 91 9.20 5.95 9.33
CA ARG A 91 8.47 5.35 8.20
C ARG A 91 8.12 3.88 8.43
N ILE A 92 9.03 3.11 9.01
CA ILE A 92 8.81 1.68 9.26
C ILE A 92 7.85 1.50 10.44
N TYR A 93 8.21 1.99 11.61
CA TYR A 93 7.57 1.65 12.89
C TYR A 93 6.40 2.56 13.25
N HIS A 94 6.31 3.77 12.70
CA HIS A 94 5.20 4.69 12.95
C HIS A 94 4.20 4.77 11.81
N PHE A 95 4.55 4.27 10.61
CA PHE A 95 3.68 4.33 9.45
C PHE A 95 3.37 2.95 8.85
N TYR A 96 4.34 2.29 8.21
CA TYR A 96 4.05 1.08 7.44
C TYR A 96 3.59 -0.10 8.30
N ILE A 97 4.25 -0.36 9.44
CA ILE A 97 3.85 -1.46 10.32
C ILE A 97 2.46 -1.21 10.94
N PRO A 98 2.17 -0.05 11.56
CA PRO A 98 0.84 0.21 12.09
C PRO A 98 -0.27 0.06 11.04
N VAL A 99 -0.07 0.56 9.83
CA VAL A 99 -1.05 0.45 8.75
C VAL A 99 -1.24 -1.01 8.32
N PHE A 100 -0.16 -1.78 8.20
CA PHE A 100 -0.24 -3.21 7.91
C PHE A 100 -1.01 -3.97 8.99
N LEU A 101 -0.72 -3.70 10.27
CA LEU A 101 -1.39 -4.35 11.39
C LEU A 101 -2.88 -4.03 11.42
N TRP A 102 -3.26 -2.79 11.15
CA TRP A 102 -4.67 -2.41 10.99
C TRP A 102 -5.33 -3.16 9.83
N CYS A 103 -4.68 -3.24 8.66
CA CYS A 103 -5.21 -3.99 7.52
C CYS A 103 -5.38 -5.49 7.86
N GLU A 104 -4.42 -6.07 8.58
CA GLU A 104 -4.50 -7.46 9.03
C GLU A 104 -5.68 -7.70 9.99
N ASP A 105 -5.90 -6.79 10.94
CA ASP A 105 -7.06 -6.86 11.84
C ASP A 105 -8.37 -6.78 11.02
N GLN A 106 -8.45 -5.90 10.00
CA GLN A 106 -9.60 -5.85 9.08
C GLN A 106 -9.82 -7.14 8.29
N VAL A 107 -8.74 -7.79 7.83
CA VAL A 107 -8.83 -9.08 7.13
C VAL A 107 -9.32 -10.19 8.06
N ILE A 108 -8.85 -10.23 9.30
CA ILE A 108 -9.31 -11.19 10.31
C ILE A 108 -10.81 -10.98 10.58
N GLU A 109 -11.23 -9.75 10.88
CA GLU A 109 -12.64 -9.42 11.11
C GLU A 109 -13.54 -9.72 9.91
N HIS A 110 -13.05 -9.55 8.68
CA HIS A 110 -13.77 -9.93 7.48
C HIS A 110 -13.97 -11.44 7.38
N ARG A 111 -12.91 -12.21 7.60
CA ARG A 111 -12.96 -13.68 7.51
C ARG A 111 -13.83 -14.29 8.61
N ASP A 112 -13.85 -13.70 9.80
CA ASP A 112 -14.68 -14.14 10.94
C ASP A 112 -16.20 -14.04 10.67
N LYS A 113 -16.62 -13.32 9.62
CA LYS A 113 -18.03 -13.26 9.17
C LYS A 113 -18.47 -14.56 8.47
N TYR A 114 -17.53 -15.40 8.05
CA TYR A 114 -17.77 -16.60 7.27
C TYR A 114 -17.53 -17.85 8.12
N LYS A 115 -18.23 -18.93 7.78
CA LYS A 115 -18.09 -20.22 8.46
C LYS A 115 -16.97 -21.04 7.84
N GLU A 116 -16.49 -22.03 8.59
CA GLU A 116 -15.55 -23.00 8.07
C GLU A 116 -16.14 -23.71 6.84
N GLY A 117 -15.39 -23.73 5.74
CA GLY A 117 -15.79 -24.31 4.46
C GLY A 117 -16.51 -23.35 3.50
N ASP A 118 -16.81 -22.11 3.92
CA ASP A 118 -17.35 -21.09 3.01
C ASP A 118 -16.29 -20.63 1.99
N ASP A 119 -16.74 -20.30 0.78
CA ASP A 119 -15.93 -19.60 -0.21
C ASP A 119 -15.83 -18.12 0.19
N ILE A 120 -14.74 -17.75 0.84
CA ILE A 120 -14.55 -16.39 1.37
C ILE A 120 -14.01 -15.47 0.27
N PRO A 121 -14.74 -14.42 -0.14
CA PRO A 121 -14.22 -13.41 -1.06
C PRO A 121 -13.08 -12.61 -0.39
N PRO A 122 -12.07 -12.15 -1.14
CA PRO A 122 -11.04 -11.27 -0.61
C PRO A 122 -11.66 -9.99 -0.03
N LEU A 123 -11.08 -9.48 1.04
CA LEU A 123 -11.37 -8.14 1.52
C LEU A 123 -10.78 -7.11 0.55
N VAL A 124 -11.59 -6.16 0.11
CA VAL A 124 -11.11 -5.03 -0.70
C VAL A 124 -10.80 -3.85 0.22
N ILE A 125 -9.52 -3.47 0.26
CA ILE A 125 -9.03 -2.31 1.00
C ILE A 125 -8.70 -1.19 0.01
N GLY A 126 -9.45 -0.09 0.12
CA GLY A 126 -9.27 1.12 -0.68
C GLY A 126 -8.20 2.02 -0.10
N VAL A 127 -7.25 2.48 -0.92
CA VAL A 127 -6.23 3.47 -0.53
C VAL A 127 -6.42 4.76 -1.32
N SER A 128 -6.99 5.77 -0.67
CA SER A 128 -7.16 7.11 -1.23
C SER A 128 -6.01 8.01 -0.80
N ALA A 129 -5.23 8.49 -1.76
CA ALA A 129 -4.02 9.24 -1.44
C ALA A 129 -3.58 10.17 -2.59
N PRO A 130 -3.34 11.47 -2.34
CA PRO A 130 -2.87 12.41 -3.35
C PRO A 130 -1.60 11.95 -4.07
N GLN A 131 -1.36 12.44 -5.30
CA GLN A 131 -0.13 12.09 -6.03
C GLN A 131 1.13 12.53 -5.26
N GLY A 132 2.19 11.71 -5.33
CA GLY A 132 3.46 12.00 -4.65
C GLY A 132 3.48 11.73 -3.13
N SER A 133 2.34 11.44 -2.50
CA SER A 133 2.23 11.15 -1.06
C SER A 133 2.92 9.84 -0.61
N GLY A 134 3.34 8.99 -1.56
CA GLY A 134 3.96 7.69 -1.26
C GLY A 134 2.99 6.50 -1.30
N LYS A 135 1.77 6.65 -1.80
CA LYS A 135 0.78 5.55 -1.85
C LYS A 135 1.27 4.28 -2.54
N THR A 136 2.00 4.39 -3.66
CA THR A 136 2.53 3.23 -4.38
C THR A 136 3.53 2.48 -3.51
N THR A 137 4.36 3.20 -2.76
CA THR A 137 5.32 2.61 -1.81
C THR A 137 4.59 1.95 -0.64
N LEU A 138 3.55 2.58 -0.09
CA LEU A 138 2.72 2.01 0.96
C LEU A 138 2.05 0.71 0.49
N VAL A 139 1.32 0.75 -0.63
CA VAL A 139 0.61 -0.41 -1.20
C VAL A 139 1.58 -1.54 -1.55
N PHE A 140 2.74 -1.23 -2.12
CA PHE A 140 3.80 -2.22 -2.37
C PHE A 140 4.32 -2.87 -1.08
N THR A 141 4.48 -2.08 -0.02
CA THR A 141 4.91 -2.59 1.29
C THR A 141 3.83 -3.48 1.91
N LEU A 142 2.56 -3.08 1.84
CA LEU A 142 1.42 -3.87 2.34
C LEU A 142 1.29 -5.19 1.61
N ASP A 143 1.33 -5.19 0.27
CA ASP A 143 1.29 -6.40 -0.56
C ASP A 143 2.44 -7.37 -0.21
N TYR A 144 3.64 -6.84 -0.04
CA TYR A 144 4.79 -7.63 0.39
C TYR A 144 4.57 -8.25 1.78
N LEU A 145 4.12 -7.47 2.76
CA LEU A 145 3.91 -7.93 4.13
C LEU A 145 2.78 -8.95 4.24
N PHE A 146 1.68 -8.80 3.49
CA PHE A 146 0.63 -9.81 3.41
C PHE A 146 1.17 -11.14 2.91
N ARG A 147 1.93 -11.14 1.81
CA ARG A 147 2.56 -12.37 1.28
C ARG A 147 3.54 -13.00 2.27
N VAL A 148 4.34 -12.19 2.96
CA VAL A 148 5.25 -12.67 4.02
C VAL A 148 4.47 -13.26 5.20
N ALA A 149 3.29 -12.72 5.52
CA ALA A 149 2.38 -13.26 6.53
C ALA A 149 1.61 -14.51 6.05
N GLY A 150 1.85 -14.97 4.82
CA GLY A 150 1.20 -16.15 4.25
C GLY A 150 -0.19 -15.87 3.68
N ARG A 151 -0.54 -14.60 3.44
CA ARG A 151 -1.79 -14.21 2.79
C ARG A 151 -1.58 -13.87 1.34
N ASN A 152 -2.46 -14.41 0.49
CA ASN A 152 -2.48 -14.03 -0.92
C ASN A 152 -3.12 -12.65 -1.09
N SER A 153 -2.33 -11.70 -1.59
CA SER A 153 -2.77 -10.35 -1.91
C SER A 153 -2.45 -9.97 -3.34
N THR A 154 -3.25 -9.06 -3.89
CA THR A 154 -2.98 -8.38 -5.16
C THR A 154 -3.18 -6.87 -5.03
N THR A 155 -2.57 -6.14 -5.95
CA THR A 155 -2.67 -4.69 -6.05
C THR A 155 -3.32 -4.29 -7.37
N LEU A 156 -4.19 -3.30 -7.28
CA LEU A 156 -4.92 -2.74 -8.40
C LEU A 156 -4.91 -1.22 -8.29
N SER A 157 -4.51 -0.53 -9.35
CA SER A 157 -4.55 0.93 -9.40
C SER A 157 -5.73 1.40 -10.21
N ILE A 158 -6.36 2.52 -9.84
CA ILE A 158 -7.32 3.18 -10.75
C ILE A 158 -6.65 3.56 -12.07
N ASP A 159 -5.35 3.84 -12.06
CA ASP A 159 -4.58 4.18 -13.25
C ASP A 159 -4.48 3.01 -14.23
N ASP A 160 -4.66 1.76 -13.79
CA ASP A 160 -4.68 0.58 -14.67
C ASP A 160 -5.94 0.54 -15.55
N PHE A 161 -6.95 1.33 -15.19
CA PHE A 161 -8.24 1.45 -15.87
C PHE A 161 -8.39 2.75 -16.65
N TYR A 162 -7.32 3.47 -16.94
CA TYR A 162 -7.43 4.56 -17.91
C TYR A 162 -7.98 4.05 -19.25
N LEU A 163 -8.74 4.92 -19.91
CA LEU A 163 -9.20 4.70 -21.28
C LEU A 163 -8.02 4.38 -22.20
N THR A 164 -8.24 3.58 -23.24
CA THR A 164 -7.24 3.38 -24.28
C THR A 164 -6.86 4.71 -24.94
N ALA A 165 -5.71 4.78 -25.60
CA ALA A 165 -5.26 5.99 -26.30
C ALA A 165 -6.31 6.50 -27.29
N LYS A 166 -7.02 5.59 -27.95
CA LYS A 166 -8.14 5.91 -28.86
C LYS A 166 -9.30 6.56 -28.11
N GLU A 167 -9.80 5.92 -27.06
CA GLU A 167 -10.95 6.41 -26.28
C GLU A 167 -10.63 7.72 -25.54
N GLN A 168 -9.39 7.91 -25.08
CA GLN A 168 -8.94 9.18 -24.51
C GLN A 168 -8.95 10.31 -25.57
N ASN A 169 -8.61 10.02 -26.83
CA ASN A 169 -8.75 11.01 -27.90
C ASN A 169 -10.23 11.35 -28.15
N GLU A 170 -11.12 10.36 -28.15
CA GLU A 170 -12.57 10.58 -28.27
C GLU A 170 -13.14 11.38 -27.09
N LEU A 171 -12.67 11.13 -25.86
CA LEU A 171 -13.02 11.93 -24.69
C LEU A 171 -12.62 13.39 -24.86
N ARG A 172 -11.37 13.64 -25.29
CA ARG A 172 -10.87 15.00 -25.56
C ARG A 172 -11.71 15.70 -26.64
N GLU A 173 -12.00 15.03 -27.76
CA GLU A 173 -12.76 15.60 -28.88
C GLU A 173 -14.21 15.96 -28.49
N ARG A 174 -14.83 15.19 -27.59
CA ARG A 174 -16.17 15.49 -27.06
C ARG A 174 -16.19 16.63 -26.04
N ASN A 175 -15.03 17.03 -25.51
CA ASN A 175 -14.91 18.06 -24.47
C ASN A 175 -13.91 19.16 -24.90
N PRO A 176 -14.15 19.84 -26.04
CA PRO A 176 -13.22 20.83 -26.55
C PRO A 176 -13.05 21.98 -25.55
N GLY A 177 -11.79 22.34 -25.26
CA GLY A 177 -11.44 23.42 -24.33
C GLY A 177 -11.46 23.05 -22.84
N ASN A 178 -11.77 21.79 -22.48
CA ASN A 178 -11.63 21.30 -21.12
C ASN A 178 -10.26 20.63 -20.91
N ALA A 179 -9.30 21.38 -20.36
CA ALA A 179 -7.94 20.92 -20.10
C ALA A 179 -7.87 19.75 -19.09
N LEU A 180 -8.88 19.63 -18.20
CA LEU A 180 -8.94 18.57 -17.18
C LEU A 180 -9.26 17.19 -17.78
N LEU A 181 -9.85 17.14 -18.97
CA LEU A 181 -10.21 15.93 -19.71
C LEU A 181 -9.37 15.70 -20.97
N GLU A 182 -8.41 16.59 -21.25
CA GLU A 182 -7.54 16.51 -22.42
C GLU A 182 -6.63 15.28 -22.38
N LEU A 183 -6.15 14.94 -21.18
CA LEU A 183 -5.26 13.81 -20.89
C LEU A 183 -5.90 12.88 -19.85
N ARG A 184 -5.35 11.68 -19.74
CA ARG A 184 -5.73 10.73 -18.68
C ARG A 184 -5.49 11.34 -17.30
N GLY A 185 -6.43 11.16 -16.37
CA GLY A 185 -6.29 11.59 -14.98
C GLY A 185 -7.64 11.68 -14.26
N ASN A 186 -8.45 12.67 -14.62
CA ASN A 186 -9.68 13.02 -13.91
C ASN A 186 -10.86 12.07 -14.18
N ALA A 187 -11.93 12.22 -13.40
CA ALA A 187 -13.18 11.49 -13.61
C ALA A 187 -13.70 11.67 -15.06
N GLY A 188 -13.97 10.55 -15.73
CA GLY A 188 -14.30 10.46 -17.14
C GLY A 188 -13.21 9.82 -17.99
N SER A 189 -11.95 9.82 -17.54
CA SER A 189 -10.83 9.22 -18.29
C SER A 189 -10.57 7.74 -17.99
N HIS A 190 -11.55 7.03 -17.43
CA HIS A 190 -11.40 5.63 -17.04
C HIS A 190 -12.44 4.74 -17.73
N ASP A 191 -12.03 3.52 -18.08
CA ASP A 191 -12.94 2.46 -18.54
C ASP A 191 -13.62 1.82 -17.32
N LEU A 192 -14.73 2.42 -16.89
CA LEU A 192 -15.43 2.00 -15.68
C LEU A 192 -16.01 0.59 -15.80
N GLN A 193 -16.54 0.21 -16.97
CA GLN A 193 -17.09 -1.12 -17.18
C GLN A 193 -15.99 -2.18 -17.01
N PHE A 194 -14.85 -1.99 -17.66
CA PHE A 194 -13.71 -2.90 -17.53
C PHE A 194 -13.20 -2.99 -16.08
N SER A 195 -13.23 -1.88 -15.34
CA SER A 195 -12.85 -1.86 -13.92
C SER A 195 -13.80 -2.69 -13.05
N VAL A 196 -15.11 -2.58 -13.28
CA VAL A 196 -16.13 -3.35 -12.57
C VAL A 196 -15.97 -4.84 -12.85
N GLU A 197 -15.86 -5.22 -14.13
CA GLU A 197 -15.67 -6.61 -14.54
C GLU A 197 -14.39 -7.22 -13.92
N THR A 198 -13.33 -6.41 -13.80
CA THR A 198 -12.08 -6.83 -13.16
C THR A 198 -12.25 -7.05 -11.66
N LEU A 199 -12.84 -6.10 -10.92
CA LEU A 199 -13.09 -6.23 -9.49
C LEU A 199 -14.05 -7.40 -9.18
N GLU A 200 -15.11 -7.57 -9.96
CA GLU A 200 -16.04 -8.70 -9.83
C GLU A 200 -15.39 -10.06 -10.13
N SER A 201 -14.36 -10.10 -10.97
CA SER A 201 -13.62 -11.33 -11.25
C SER A 201 -12.61 -11.63 -10.14
N LEU A 202 -11.89 -10.62 -9.66
CA LEU A 202 -10.93 -10.78 -8.55
C LEU A 202 -11.61 -11.24 -7.25
N THR A 203 -12.79 -10.69 -6.94
CA THR A 203 -13.58 -11.09 -5.76
C THR A 203 -14.08 -12.53 -5.81
N LYS A 204 -14.05 -13.17 -6.98
CA LYS A 204 -14.43 -14.59 -7.17
C LYS A 204 -13.23 -15.56 -7.15
N LEU A 205 -12.00 -15.08 -6.99
CA LEU A 205 -10.79 -15.92 -6.88
C LEU A 205 -10.69 -16.57 -5.49
N THR A 206 -11.70 -17.31 -5.06
CA THR A 206 -11.84 -17.83 -3.68
C THR A 206 -11.21 -19.20 -3.46
N LYS A 207 -10.67 -19.85 -4.50
CA LYS A 207 -10.13 -21.23 -4.44
C LYS A 207 -8.75 -21.36 -5.08
N GLU A 208 -8.00 -22.35 -4.61
CA GLU A 208 -6.76 -22.79 -5.23
C GLU A 208 -6.95 -23.17 -6.71
N GLY A 209 -5.97 -22.85 -7.54
CA GLY A 209 -5.97 -23.14 -8.97
C GLY A 209 -6.81 -22.17 -9.83
N MET A 210 -7.62 -21.29 -9.23
CA MET A 210 -8.23 -20.17 -9.95
C MET A 210 -7.18 -19.12 -10.29
N LYS A 211 -7.13 -18.67 -11.55
CA LYS A 211 -6.13 -17.72 -12.03
C LYS A 211 -6.74 -16.63 -12.88
N MET A 212 -6.18 -15.43 -12.77
CA MET A 212 -6.55 -14.27 -13.57
C MET A 212 -5.32 -13.40 -13.83
N LYS A 213 -5.32 -12.70 -14.97
CA LYS A 213 -4.37 -11.62 -15.22
C LYS A 213 -4.93 -10.28 -14.77
N VAL A 214 -4.13 -9.48 -14.09
CA VAL A 214 -4.54 -8.16 -13.59
C VAL A 214 -4.11 -7.06 -14.56
N PRO A 215 -5.00 -6.17 -15.01
CA PRO A 215 -4.67 -5.16 -16.00
C PRO A 215 -3.55 -4.23 -15.56
N ARG A 216 -2.79 -3.77 -16.56
CA ARG A 216 -1.78 -2.73 -16.41
C ARG A 216 -1.94 -1.68 -17.49
N TYR A 217 -1.62 -0.44 -17.16
CA TYR A 217 -1.57 0.67 -18.12
C TYR A 217 -0.12 1.08 -18.40
N ASP A 218 0.26 1.12 -19.67
CA ASP A 218 1.57 1.62 -20.09
C ASP A 218 1.51 3.14 -20.26
N LYS A 219 1.96 3.87 -19.24
CA LYS A 219 2.03 5.34 -19.25
C LYS A 219 3.03 5.90 -20.27
N SER A 220 3.96 5.09 -20.76
CA SER A 220 5.02 5.50 -21.70
C SER A 220 4.62 5.37 -23.17
N ALA A 221 3.61 4.54 -23.47
CA ALA A 221 3.10 4.35 -24.83
C ALA A 221 2.65 5.67 -25.46
N PHE A 222 2.62 5.72 -26.80
CA PHE A 222 2.21 6.90 -27.58
C PHE A 222 2.93 8.20 -27.16
N GLY A 223 4.24 8.11 -26.87
CA GLY A 223 5.05 9.27 -26.47
C GLY A 223 4.66 9.83 -25.10
N GLY A 224 4.36 8.97 -24.13
CA GLY A 224 3.99 9.37 -22.76
C GLY A 224 2.50 9.70 -22.57
N ARG A 225 1.70 9.67 -23.64
CA ARG A 225 0.23 9.80 -23.57
C ARG A 225 -0.43 8.55 -22.98
N GLY A 226 0.26 7.42 -23.12
CA GLY A 226 -0.06 6.13 -22.54
C GLY A 226 -1.19 5.38 -23.26
N ASP A 227 -1.25 4.08 -23.03
CA ASP A 227 -2.31 3.19 -23.51
C ASP A 227 -2.41 1.97 -22.59
N ARG A 228 -3.50 1.20 -22.72
CA ARG A 228 -3.64 -0.07 -22.01
C ARG A 228 -2.50 -1.00 -22.42
N ALA A 229 -1.81 -1.58 -21.44
CA ALA A 229 -0.72 -2.49 -21.72
C ALA A 229 -1.25 -3.79 -22.33
N ASP A 230 -0.43 -4.45 -23.14
CA ASP A 230 -0.76 -5.74 -23.72
C ASP A 230 -1.04 -6.79 -22.62
N PRO A 231 -2.12 -7.59 -22.71
CA PRO A 231 -2.44 -8.61 -21.70
C PRO A 231 -1.32 -9.62 -21.46
N SER A 232 -0.38 -9.81 -22.39
CA SER A 232 0.80 -10.67 -22.20
C SER A 232 1.75 -10.20 -21.11
N VAL A 233 1.77 -8.90 -20.78
CA VAL A 233 2.61 -8.34 -19.70
C VAL A 233 1.87 -8.15 -18.39
N TRP A 234 0.57 -8.48 -18.35
CA TRP A 234 -0.22 -8.39 -17.14
C TRP A 234 0.18 -9.48 -16.15
N PRO A 235 0.42 -9.13 -14.86
CA PRO A 235 0.78 -10.11 -13.85
C PRO A 235 -0.36 -11.10 -13.60
N ASP A 236 0.02 -12.35 -13.40
CA ASP A 236 -0.90 -13.40 -12.97
C ASP A 236 -1.14 -13.30 -11.46
N VAL A 237 -2.39 -13.55 -11.07
CA VAL A 237 -2.83 -13.70 -9.68
C VAL A 237 -3.55 -15.05 -9.57
N GLU A 238 -3.31 -15.72 -8.45
CA GLU A 238 -3.87 -17.03 -8.15
C GLU A 238 -4.66 -16.99 -6.84
N GLY A 239 -5.79 -17.69 -6.82
CA GLY A 239 -6.60 -17.88 -5.64
C GLY A 239 -6.05 -18.96 -4.68
N PRO A 240 -6.57 -19.04 -3.44
CA PRO A 240 -7.58 -18.18 -2.86
C PRO A 240 -6.97 -16.79 -2.56
N LEU A 241 -7.58 -15.74 -3.08
CA LEU A 241 -7.18 -14.36 -2.83
C LEU A 241 -7.83 -13.90 -1.53
N GLU A 242 -7.06 -13.31 -0.64
CA GLU A 242 -7.56 -12.85 0.67
C GLU A 242 -7.69 -11.34 0.74
N VAL A 243 -6.87 -10.61 -0.02
CA VAL A 243 -6.83 -9.14 0.00
C VAL A 243 -6.67 -8.55 -1.38
N ILE A 244 -7.50 -7.56 -1.71
CA ILE A 244 -7.31 -6.68 -2.86
C ILE A 244 -6.97 -5.28 -2.33
N LEU A 245 -5.76 -4.81 -2.60
CA LEU A 245 -5.36 -3.43 -2.35
C LEU A 245 -5.72 -2.58 -3.57
N PHE A 246 -6.83 -1.85 -3.49
CA PHE A 246 -7.30 -1.00 -4.58
C PHE A 246 -6.97 0.46 -4.30
N GLU A 247 -6.11 1.06 -5.11
CA GLU A 247 -5.52 2.36 -4.79
C GLU A 247 -5.78 3.41 -5.88
N GLY A 248 -5.96 4.66 -5.46
CA GLY A 248 -6.17 5.75 -6.39
C GLY A 248 -6.16 7.13 -5.76
N TRP A 249 -5.79 8.13 -6.55
CA TRP A 249 -5.65 9.52 -6.06
C TRP A 249 -7.00 10.24 -5.85
N MET A 250 -8.05 9.76 -6.52
CA MET A 250 -9.42 10.28 -6.45
C MET A 250 -10.43 9.26 -5.91
N LEU A 251 -9.94 8.15 -5.36
CA LEU A 251 -10.80 7.10 -4.78
C LEU A 251 -11.57 7.67 -3.58
N GLY A 252 -12.87 7.40 -3.48
CA GLY A 252 -13.73 7.97 -2.43
C GLY A 252 -14.14 9.44 -2.63
N PHE A 253 -13.74 10.10 -3.73
CA PHE A 253 -14.25 11.44 -4.06
C PHE A 253 -15.74 11.36 -4.40
N LYS A 254 -16.48 12.41 -4.01
CA LYS A 254 -17.93 12.48 -4.19
C LYS A 254 -18.31 13.67 -5.08
N PRO A 255 -19.32 13.53 -5.94
CA PRO A 255 -19.87 14.67 -6.65
C PRO A 255 -20.43 15.70 -5.67
N LEU A 256 -20.25 16.98 -5.98
CA LEU A 256 -20.71 18.11 -5.18
C LEU A 256 -21.71 18.95 -5.99
N PRO A 257 -22.45 19.90 -5.36
CA PRO A 257 -23.29 20.82 -6.11
C PRO A 257 -22.49 21.59 -7.16
N ASN A 258 -23.07 21.80 -8.35
CA ASN A 258 -22.36 22.39 -9.49
C ASN A 258 -21.84 23.80 -9.16
N GLU A 259 -22.57 24.61 -8.38
CA GLU A 259 -22.09 25.92 -7.94
C GLU A 259 -20.79 25.85 -7.12
N VAL A 260 -20.60 24.80 -6.32
CA VAL A 260 -19.40 24.62 -5.48
C VAL A 260 -18.18 24.29 -6.35
N VAL A 261 -18.30 23.32 -7.26
CA VAL A 261 -17.17 22.92 -8.12
C VAL A 261 -16.80 23.99 -9.13
N LYS A 262 -17.79 24.70 -9.70
CA LYS A 262 -17.55 25.79 -10.67
C LYS A 262 -16.91 27.01 -10.03
N ALA A 263 -17.12 27.24 -8.74
CA ALA A 263 -16.41 28.28 -7.99
C ALA A 263 -14.92 27.97 -7.82
N VAL A 264 -14.51 26.69 -7.86
CA VAL A 264 -13.10 26.27 -7.87
C VAL A 264 -12.53 26.36 -9.29
N ASP A 265 -13.15 25.67 -10.25
CA ASP A 265 -12.81 25.74 -11.67
C ASP A 265 -14.05 25.37 -12.51
N PRO A 266 -14.53 26.23 -13.43
CA PRO A 266 -15.67 25.94 -14.27
C PRO A 266 -15.58 24.62 -15.07
N GLN A 267 -14.36 24.19 -15.41
CA GLN A 267 -14.11 22.95 -16.14
C GLN A 267 -14.46 21.69 -15.32
N LEU A 268 -14.52 21.82 -13.99
CA LEU A 268 -14.91 20.71 -13.11
C LEU A 268 -16.37 20.32 -13.26
N GLU A 269 -17.25 21.13 -13.87
CA GLU A 269 -18.67 20.76 -14.03
C GLU A 269 -18.84 19.41 -14.73
N VAL A 270 -18.06 19.17 -15.80
CA VAL A 270 -18.11 17.89 -16.53
C VAL A 270 -17.43 16.77 -15.73
N VAL A 271 -16.29 17.05 -15.08
CA VAL A 271 -15.58 16.08 -14.23
C VAL A 271 -16.48 15.63 -13.07
N ASN A 272 -17.14 16.57 -12.42
CA ASN A 272 -18.08 16.35 -11.33
C ASN A 272 -19.27 15.50 -11.77
N LYS A 273 -19.80 15.75 -12.97
CA LYS A 273 -20.86 14.91 -13.56
C LYS A 273 -20.38 13.49 -13.81
N ASN A 274 -19.17 13.32 -14.36
CA ASN A 274 -18.59 11.99 -14.59
C ASN A 274 -18.39 11.22 -13.28
N LEU A 275 -18.00 11.93 -12.21
CA LEU A 275 -17.72 11.37 -10.89
C LEU A 275 -18.93 10.65 -10.27
N GLU A 276 -20.17 11.00 -10.64
CA GLU A 276 -21.38 10.31 -10.17
C GLU A 276 -21.36 8.79 -10.41
N ALA A 277 -20.74 8.33 -11.50
CA ALA A 277 -20.67 6.92 -11.85
C ALA A 277 -19.64 6.12 -11.00
N TYR A 278 -18.70 6.82 -10.37
CA TYR A 278 -17.52 6.19 -9.75
C TYR A 278 -17.85 5.45 -8.46
N TYR A 279 -18.91 5.86 -7.74
CA TYR A 279 -19.36 5.11 -6.56
C TYR A 279 -19.77 3.67 -6.92
N ASN A 280 -20.59 3.53 -7.97
CA ASN A 280 -21.04 2.22 -8.45
C ASN A 280 -19.90 1.44 -9.13
N ALA A 281 -18.92 2.14 -9.70
CA ALA A 281 -17.78 1.46 -10.31
C ALA A 281 -16.80 0.91 -9.27
N TRP A 282 -16.51 1.69 -8.22
CA TRP A 282 -15.36 1.48 -7.34
C TRP A 282 -15.75 1.40 -5.86
N ASP A 283 -16.27 2.48 -5.29
CA ASP A 283 -16.47 2.60 -3.83
C ASP A 283 -17.37 1.49 -3.26
N ARG A 284 -18.36 1.02 -4.02
CA ARG A 284 -19.26 -0.07 -3.58
C ARG A 284 -18.56 -1.41 -3.33
N PHE A 285 -17.36 -1.59 -3.90
CA PHE A 285 -16.54 -2.80 -3.71
C PHE A 285 -15.62 -2.68 -2.51
N ILE A 286 -15.46 -1.49 -1.92
CA ILE A 286 -14.43 -1.26 -0.89
C ILE A 286 -15.07 -1.36 0.49
N GLU A 287 -14.63 -2.34 1.28
CA GLU A 287 -15.13 -2.56 2.62
C GLU A 287 -14.34 -1.79 3.69
N SER A 288 -13.02 -1.64 3.49
CA SER A 288 -12.13 -0.94 4.43
C SER A 288 -11.30 0.12 3.69
N TRP A 289 -11.08 1.26 4.33
CA TRP A 289 -10.53 2.45 3.70
C TRP A 289 -9.32 2.99 4.44
N ILE A 290 -8.26 3.30 3.69
CA ILE A 290 -7.14 4.11 4.13
C ILE A 290 -7.21 5.43 3.38
N VAL A 291 -7.24 6.54 4.11
CA VAL A 291 -7.23 7.89 3.53
C VAL A 291 -5.98 8.62 3.99
N ILE A 292 -5.06 8.89 3.06
CA ILE A 292 -3.87 9.70 3.32
C ILE A 292 -4.24 11.17 3.15
N LYS A 293 -4.25 11.89 4.27
CA LYS A 293 -4.61 13.29 4.37
C LYS A 293 -3.37 14.17 4.37
N ILE A 294 -3.35 15.13 3.44
CA ILE A 294 -2.32 16.16 3.34
C ILE A 294 -2.88 17.50 3.83
N ARG A 295 -2.03 18.34 4.43
CA ARG A 295 -2.44 19.66 4.92
C ARG A 295 -2.77 20.63 3.80
N GLU A 296 -1.89 20.73 2.81
CA GLU A 296 -2.05 21.62 1.67
C GLU A 296 -1.80 20.87 0.35
N PRO A 297 -2.70 20.94 -0.63
CA PRO A 297 -2.50 20.31 -1.95
C PRO A 297 -1.22 20.74 -2.68
N ASN A 298 -0.66 21.91 -2.35
CA ASN A 298 0.56 22.44 -2.96
C ASN A 298 1.79 21.53 -2.75
N CYS A 299 1.81 20.69 -1.71
CA CYS A 299 2.90 19.72 -1.52
C CYS A 299 2.99 18.70 -2.66
N VAL A 300 1.89 18.44 -3.39
CA VAL A 300 1.87 17.56 -4.56
C VAL A 300 2.80 18.06 -5.66
N PHE A 301 2.85 19.38 -5.87
CA PHE A 301 3.79 19.99 -6.82
C PHE A 301 5.24 19.71 -6.42
N GLN A 302 5.57 19.98 -5.15
CA GLN A 302 6.92 19.78 -4.63
C GLN A 302 7.35 18.31 -4.71
N TRP A 303 6.47 17.39 -4.34
CA TRP A 303 6.75 15.96 -4.44
C TRP A 303 6.92 15.49 -5.88
N ARG A 304 6.13 16.03 -6.83
CA ARG A 304 6.31 15.67 -8.24
C ARG A 304 7.61 16.22 -8.79
N LEU A 305 7.94 17.47 -8.47
CA LEU A 305 9.19 18.09 -8.86
C LEU A 305 10.41 17.29 -8.35
N GLN A 306 10.38 16.86 -7.09
CA GLN A 306 11.42 15.99 -6.51
C GLN A 306 11.59 14.68 -7.28
N ALA A 307 10.48 14.03 -7.65
CA ALA A 307 10.52 12.78 -8.40
C ALA A 307 11.14 12.96 -9.80
N GLU A 308 10.76 14.03 -10.52
CA GLU A 308 11.33 14.32 -11.84
C GLU A 308 12.80 14.76 -11.77
N ILE A 309 13.21 15.48 -10.72
CA ILE A 309 14.63 15.79 -10.47
C ILE A 309 15.42 14.49 -10.25
N ALA A 310 14.92 13.57 -9.43
CA ALA A 310 15.57 12.29 -9.18
C ALA A 310 15.67 11.44 -10.46
N MET A 311 14.62 11.38 -11.28
CA MET A 311 14.65 10.69 -12.57
C MET A 311 15.68 11.28 -13.54
N ARG A 312 15.76 12.62 -13.62
CA ARG A 312 16.76 13.33 -14.43
C ARG A 312 18.18 13.07 -13.93
N ALA A 313 18.39 13.04 -12.62
CA ALA A 313 19.69 12.72 -12.00
C ALA A 313 20.14 11.28 -12.31
N ASP A 314 19.19 10.34 -12.43
CA ASP A 314 19.42 8.96 -12.86
C ASP A 314 19.63 8.81 -14.39
N GLY A 315 19.71 9.92 -15.13
CA GLY A 315 19.91 9.92 -16.59
C GLY A 315 18.69 9.48 -17.41
N LYS A 316 17.51 9.42 -16.78
CA LYS A 316 16.25 9.10 -17.46
C LYS A 316 15.60 10.37 -17.99
N PRO A 317 14.81 10.29 -19.08
CA PRO A 317 13.97 11.40 -19.49
C PRO A 317 13.02 11.77 -18.34
N GLY A 318 12.88 13.06 -18.08
CA GLY A 318 11.99 13.60 -17.05
C GLY A 318 11.45 14.96 -17.49
N MET A 319 10.32 15.35 -16.91
CA MET A 319 9.68 16.63 -17.21
C MET A 319 10.52 17.80 -16.72
N SER A 320 10.48 18.89 -17.49
CA SER A 320 10.89 20.22 -17.03
C SER A 320 9.97 20.72 -15.91
N ASP A 321 10.41 21.76 -15.21
CA ASP A 321 9.66 22.31 -14.08
C ASP A 321 8.32 22.92 -14.55
N GLU A 322 8.28 23.49 -15.76
CA GLU A 322 7.06 24.00 -16.42
C GLU A 322 6.09 22.87 -16.77
N GLU A 323 6.59 21.76 -17.32
CA GLU A 323 5.79 20.57 -17.63
C GLU A 323 5.26 19.90 -16.35
N VAL A 324 6.04 19.90 -15.26
CA VAL A 324 5.56 19.47 -13.94
C VAL A 324 4.43 20.36 -13.46
N MET A 325 4.55 21.67 -13.63
CA MET A 325 3.52 22.62 -13.23
C MET A 325 2.24 22.40 -14.04
N ASP A 326 2.33 22.25 -15.36
CA ASP A 326 1.19 21.93 -16.23
C ASP A 326 0.55 20.60 -15.82
N PHE A 327 1.35 19.56 -15.60
CA PHE A 327 0.85 18.26 -15.15
C PHE A 327 0.07 18.36 -13.84
N VAL A 328 0.65 19.01 -12.82
CA VAL A 328 0.03 19.10 -11.49
C VAL A 328 -1.19 20.00 -11.50
N SER A 329 -1.19 21.06 -12.32
CA SER A 329 -2.33 21.99 -12.46
C SER A 329 -3.63 21.29 -12.86
N ARG A 330 -3.55 20.14 -13.54
CA ARG A 330 -4.71 19.35 -13.97
C ARG A 330 -5.39 18.58 -12.83
N TYR A 331 -4.74 18.45 -11.67
CA TYR A 331 -5.26 17.72 -10.51
C TYR A 331 -5.63 18.64 -9.34
N LEU A 332 -4.97 19.81 -9.22
CA LEU A 332 -5.21 20.77 -8.13
C LEU A 332 -6.69 21.19 -8.03
N PRO A 333 -7.42 21.50 -9.12
CA PRO A 333 -8.84 21.84 -9.02
C PRO A 333 -9.66 20.73 -8.36
N ALA A 334 -9.42 19.47 -8.73
CA ALA A 334 -10.10 18.33 -8.10
C ALA A 334 -9.73 18.22 -6.62
N TYR A 335 -8.48 18.44 -6.25
CA TYR A 335 -8.09 18.44 -4.83
C TYR A 335 -8.77 19.54 -4.01
N HIS A 336 -8.81 20.76 -4.53
CA HIS A 336 -9.48 21.87 -3.86
C HIS A 336 -10.99 21.66 -3.74
N ALA A 337 -11.61 21.02 -4.72
CA ALA A 337 -13.04 20.73 -4.69
C ALA A 337 -13.39 19.56 -3.75
N TYR A 338 -12.71 18.42 -3.88
CA TYR A 338 -13.22 17.15 -3.32
C TYR A 338 -12.53 16.68 -2.03
N LEU A 339 -11.26 17.05 -1.79
CA LEU A 339 -10.56 16.63 -0.57
C LEU A 339 -11.21 17.16 0.73
N PRO A 340 -11.71 18.41 0.80
CA PRO A 340 -12.34 18.90 2.03
C PRO A 340 -13.49 18.01 2.49
N THR A 341 -14.34 17.59 1.56
CA THR A 341 -15.46 16.68 1.85
C THR A 341 -14.97 15.29 2.20
N LEU A 342 -14.03 14.72 1.43
CA LEU A 342 -13.45 13.40 1.73
C LEU A 342 -12.83 13.35 3.14
N TYR A 343 -12.07 14.38 3.52
CA TYR A 343 -11.40 14.42 4.83
C TYR A 343 -12.36 14.65 5.98
N LYS A 344 -13.47 15.35 5.74
CA LYS A 344 -14.47 15.63 6.78
C LYS A 344 -15.44 14.46 6.98
N GLU A 345 -15.86 13.83 5.89
CA GLU A 345 -16.97 12.88 5.89
C GLU A 345 -16.55 11.43 5.61
N GLY A 346 -15.33 11.23 5.11
CA GLY A 346 -14.88 9.94 4.59
C GLY A 346 -15.51 9.57 3.24
N PRO A 347 -15.05 8.46 2.64
CA PRO A 347 -15.65 7.89 1.43
C PRO A 347 -17.13 7.55 1.59
N ASN A 348 -17.87 7.39 0.48
CA ASN A 348 -19.29 7.04 0.57
C ASN A 348 -19.46 5.60 1.06
N GLY A 349 -20.29 5.41 2.08
CA GLY A 349 -20.55 4.09 2.67
C GLY A 349 -19.45 3.55 3.59
N SER A 350 -18.36 4.31 3.81
CA SER A 350 -17.34 3.92 4.77
C SER A 350 -17.90 3.92 6.19
N LYS A 351 -17.49 2.94 7.00
CA LYS A 351 -17.82 2.89 8.43
C LYS A 351 -16.63 3.34 9.27
N PRO A 352 -16.84 4.03 10.41
CA PRO A 352 -15.74 4.50 11.26
C PRO A 352 -14.76 3.41 11.67
N GLU A 353 -15.24 2.22 11.99
CA GLU A 353 -14.43 1.06 12.39
C GLU A 353 -13.61 0.46 11.23
N GLN A 354 -13.98 0.76 9.98
CA GLN A 354 -13.30 0.30 8.77
C GLN A 354 -12.61 1.45 8.02
N LEU A 355 -12.39 2.60 8.68
CA LEU A 355 -11.76 3.79 8.09
C LEU A 355 -10.54 4.25 8.89
N LEU A 356 -9.35 4.15 8.29
CA LEU A 356 -8.12 4.70 8.82
C LEU A 356 -7.72 5.96 8.06
N VAL A 357 -7.89 7.13 8.69
CA VAL A 357 -7.37 8.40 8.17
C VAL A 357 -5.97 8.63 8.73
N ILE A 358 -5.03 9.04 7.88
CA ILE A 358 -3.62 9.26 8.24
C ILE A 358 -3.19 10.62 7.73
N ASP A 359 -2.96 11.55 8.66
CA ASP A 359 -2.41 12.85 8.35
C ASP A 359 -0.90 12.70 8.13
N ILE A 360 -0.36 13.27 7.04
CA ILE A 360 1.09 13.26 6.76
C ILE A 360 1.66 14.66 6.58
N ASP A 361 2.94 14.81 6.92
CA ASP A 361 3.74 16.02 6.63
C ASP A 361 4.37 16.00 5.22
N GLU A 362 5.11 17.05 4.88
CA GLU A 362 5.84 17.17 3.61
C GLU A 362 6.95 16.11 3.46
N GLY A 363 7.45 15.57 4.57
CA GLY A 363 8.38 14.44 4.61
C GLY A 363 7.71 13.08 4.38
N ARG A 364 6.37 13.06 4.26
CA ARG A 364 5.52 11.87 4.19
C ARG A 364 5.57 11.04 5.47
N ASN A 365 5.83 11.69 6.61
CA ASN A 365 5.76 11.06 7.92
C ASN A 365 4.35 11.25 8.50
N PRO A 366 3.83 10.26 9.23
CA PRO A 366 2.53 10.37 9.86
C PRO A 366 2.59 11.41 10.99
N LEU A 367 1.51 12.16 11.13
CA LEU A 367 1.33 13.18 12.15
C LEU A 367 0.35 12.72 13.20
N TRP A 368 0.51 13.22 14.43
CA TRP A 368 -0.54 13.18 15.41
C TRP A 368 -1.77 13.90 14.85
N GLY A 369 -2.91 13.24 14.94
CA GLY A 369 -4.16 13.78 14.45
C GLY A 369 -4.50 15.14 15.02
N SER A 370 -5.11 15.97 14.18
CA SER A 370 -5.89 17.13 14.62
C SER A 370 -7.28 16.72 15.09
#